data_AF-A0A7S1D5U2-F1
#
_entry.id   AF-A0A7S1D5U2-F1
#
_cell.length_a   1.000
_cell.length_b   1.000
_cell.length_c   1.000
_cell.angle_alpha   90.00
_cell.angle_beta   90.00
_cell.angle_gamma   90.00
#
_symmetry.space_group_name_H-M   'P 1'
#
loop_
_entity.id
_entity.type
_entity.pdbx_description
1 polymer ?
#
loop_
_entity_poly.entity_id
_entity_poly.type
_entity_poly.pdbx_seq_one_letter_code
_entity_poly.pdbx_strand_id
1 'polypeptide(L)'
;VLLSSENFESARRNTDRLDGWTNGILNTESLANFTTFLGRYGRSAAATGMEMPSKTFLMSPDASRAIIQFDVYQIDSWDGNRQGGYGPDYFELRLSSFVVADSFRRFLGLMTPSFDSGLSVQGDIEWSMMTSGTRRHLGFNPLYTDLIITFRVLIPLSFFANTFQVNLEFDFATTSGLEDESGGIDNIQIFNCIPS
;
A
#
# COMPACT_ATOMS: atom_id res chain seq x y z
N VAL A 1 -11.50 -17.79 1.78
CA VAL A 1 -11.63 -17.76 3.25
C VAL A 1 -10.80 -16.61 3.78
N LEU A 2 -11.38 -15.70 4.58
CA LEU A 2 -10.63 -14.61 5.22
C LEU A 2 -9.65 -15.21 6.22
N LEU A 3 -8.38 -14.85 6.09
CA LEU A 3 -7.27 -15.32 6.91
C LEU A 3 -6.87 -14.26 7.95
N SER A 4 -6.76 -13.02 7.52
CA SER A 4 -6.34 -11.90 8.36
C SER A 4 -6.97 -10.61 7.87
N SER A 5 -7.19 -9.67 8.78
CA SER A 5 -7.64 -8.31 8.49
C SER A 5 -6.98 -7.31 9.44
N GLU A 6 -6.48 -6.21 8.90
CA GLU A 6 -5.85 -5.11 9.63
C GLU A 6 -6.49 -3.79 9.18
N ASN A 7 -7.33 -3.21 10.03
CA ASN A 7 -7.92 -1.87 9.83
C ASN A 7 -7.40 -0.84 10.84
N PHE A 8 -6.45 -1.24 11.69
CA PHE A 8 -5.72 -0.40 12.64
C PHE A 8 -6.52 0.38 13.71
N GLU A 9 -7.85 0.39 13.67
CA GLU A 9 -8.71 1.14 14.61
C GLU A 9 -8.62 0.69 16.07
N SER A 10 -8.23 -0.56 16.30
CA SER A 10 -8.03 -1.11 17.64
C SER A 10 -6.55 -1.22 18.02
N ALA A 11 -5.65 -0.79 17.13
CA ALA A 11 -4.22 -0.91 17.33
C ALA A 11 -3.78 -0.03 18.52
N ARG A 12 -3.18 -0.68 19.51
CA ARG A 12 -2.49 0.03 20.58
C ARG A 12 -1.03 0.20 20.16
N ARG A 13 -0.48 1.40 20.36
CA ARG A 13 0.99 1.60 20.41
C ARG A 13 1.53 0.81 21.61
N ASN A 14 1.73 -0.50 21.46
CA ASN A 14 2.64 -1.19 22.36
C ASN A 14 4.02 -0.63 22.06
N THR A 15 4.75 -0.29 23.11
CA THR A 15 5.80 0.73 23.14
C THR A 15 6.99 0.51 22.21
N ASP A 16 7.04 -0.52 21.38
CA ASP A 16 8.12 -0.71 20.41
C ASP A 16 7.70 -1.24 19.02
N ARG A 17 6.51 -1.83 18.81
CA ARG A 17 6.08 -2.36 17.50
C ARG A 17 4.56 -2.42 17.33
N LEU A 18 4.06 -1.93 16.19
CA LEU A 18 2.71 -2.23 15.70
C LEU A 18 2.62 -3.74 15.45
N ASP A 19 1.52 -4.39 15.83
CA ASP A 19 1.44 -5.86 15.95
C ASP A 19 1.96 -6.60 14.70
N GLY A 20 3.11 -7.26 14.83
CA GLY A 20 3.77 -8.01 13.76
C GLY A 20 4.33 -7.19 12.58
N TRP A 21 4.19 -5.86 12.58
CA TRP A 21 4.75 -4.97 11.57
C TRP A 21 6.18 -4.56 11.93
N THR A 22 7.11 -4.86 11.04
CA THR A 22 8.46 -4.30 11.06
C THR A 22 8.39 -2.90 10.48
N ASN A 23 8.96 -1.90 11.18
CA ASN A 23 8.93 -0.48 10.81
C ASN A 23 7.53 0.09 10.53
N GLY A 24 6.52 -0.52 11.17
CA GLY A 24 5.15 -0.02 11.16
C GLY A 24 5.01 1.21 12.04
N ILE A 25 4.52 2.30 11.45
CA ILE A 25 4.17 3.55 12.14
C ILE A 25 2.66 3.68 12.06
N LEU A 26 2.03 3.99 13.18
CA LEU A 26 0.58 4.19 13.25
C LEU A 26 0.29 5.69 13.23
N ASN A 27 -0.43 6.17 12.22
CA ASN A 27 -1.00 7.50 12.24
C ASN A 27 -2.35 7.45 12.96
N THR A 28 -2.46 8.25 14.02
CA THR A 28 -3.68 8.41 14.83
C THR A 28 -4.07 9.88 14.94
N GLU A 29 -3.59 10.71 14.01
CA GLU A 29 -3.74 12.17 14.10
C GLU A 29 -5.15 12.58 13.69
N SER A 30 -5.86 13.25 14.60
CA SER A 30 -7.23 13.72 14.36
C SER A 30 -7.33 14.95 13.46
N LEU A 31 -6.20 15.48 12.98
CA LEU A 31 -6.17 16.63 12.07
C LEU A 31 -6.58 16.24 10.64
N ALA A 32 -6.39 14.97 10.28
CA ALA A 32 -6.85 14.42 9.02
C ALA A 32 -8.22 13.73 9.20
N ASN A 33 -9.03 13.75 8.16
CA ASN A 33 -10.28 13.00 8.03
C ASN A 33 -10.05 11.56 7.53
N PHE A 34 -8.89 10.98 7.87
CA PHE A 34 -8.61 9.56 7.69
C PHE A 34 -8.96 8.79 8.97
N THR A 35 -9.11 7.48 8.83
CA THR A 35 -9.10 6.50 9.92
C THR A 35 -7.74 6.42 10.60
N THR A 36 -7.58 5.55 11.59
CA THR A 36 -6.24 5.16 12.06
C THR A 36 -5.59 4.29 10.99
N PHE A 37 -4.36 4.56 10.56
CA PHE A 37 -3.74 3.83 9.45
C PHE A 37 -2.23 3.59 9.63
N LEU A 38 -1.68 2.66 8.85
CA LEU A 38 -0.25 2.38 8.75
C LEU A 38 0.42 3.48 7.92
N GLY A 39 1.10 4.43 8.59
CA GLY A 39 1.66 5.63 7.98
C GLY A 39 1.93 6.73 9.01
N ARG A 40 2.30 7.95 8.59
CA ARG A 40 2.55 8.39 7.20
C ARG A 40 3.95 7.97 6.76
N TYR A 41 4.08 7.55 5.51
CA TYR A 41 5.36 7.28 4.87
C TYR A 41 5.61 8.28 3.75
N GLY A 42 6.87 8.65 3.56
CA GLY A 42 7.35 9.44 2.44
C GLY A 42 8.83 9.19 2.28
N ARG A 43 9.37 9.48 1.09
CA ARG A 43 10.73 9.15 0.64
C ARG A 43 11.07 7.66 0.69
N SER A 44 11.66 7.15 -0.40
CA SER A 44 11.91 5.71 -0.53
C SER A 44 12.87 5.17 0.52
N ALA A 45 12.81 3.84 0.74
CA ALA A 45 13.73 3.14 1.65
C ALA A 45 15.19 3.41 1.28
N ALA A 46 15.47 3.41 -0.02
CA ALA A 46 16.80 3.68 -0.58
C ALA A 46 17.29 5.11 -0.32
N ALA A 47 16.38 6.10 -0.26
CA ALA A 47 16.75 7.49 -0.04
C ALA A 47 16.95 7.85 1.44
N THR A 48 16.22 7.16 2.34
CA THR A 48 16.23 7.47 3.78
C THR A 48 17.10 6.52 4.60
N GLY A 49 17.41 5.34 4.07
CA GLY A 49 18.02 4.25 4.85
C GLY A 49 17.07 3.64 5.88
N MET A 50 15.80 4.04 5.91
CA MET A 50 14.76 3.43 6.73
C MET A 50 14.17 2.23 5.96
N GLU A 51 14.04 1.08 6.60
CA GLU A 51 13.32 -0.03 5.96
C GLU A 51 11.82 0.23 6.01
N MET A 52 11.13 -0.12 4.92
CA MET A 52 9.71 0.13 4.73
C MET A 52 8.85 -0.79 5.60
N PRO A 53 7.58 -0.42 5.89
CA PRO A 53 6.71 -1.26 6.69
C PRO A 53 6.50 -2.61 6.02
N SER A 54 6.74 -3.66 6.79
CA SER A 54 6.50 -5.02 6.31
C SER A 54 5.91 -5.94 7.35
N LYS A 55 5.13 -6.93 6.89
CA LYS A 55 4.57 -8.00 7.74
C LYS A 55 4.47 -9.29 6.94
N THR A 56 4.84 -10.39 7.59
CA THR A 56 4.72 -11.74 7.01
C THR A 56 3.42 -12.39 7.46
N PHE A 57 2.68 -12.93 6.50
CA PHE A 57 1.43 -13.63 6.71
C PHE A 57 1.58 -15.10 6.35
N LEU A 58 1.02 -15.98 7.20
CA LEU A 58 1.03 -17.42 7.00
C LEU A 58 -0.16 -17.84 6.13
N MET A 59 0.10 -18.36 4.95
CA MET A 59 -0.92 -18.90 4.05
C MET A 59 -1.35 -20.31 4.49
N SER A 60 -2.56 -20.73 4.11
CA SER A 60 -2.97 -22.12 4.32
C SER A 60 -2.19 -23.05 3.38
N PRO A 61 -1.74 -24.23 3.84
CA PRO A 61 -1.15 -25.24 2.95
C PRO A 61 -2.13 -25.76 1.90
N ASP A 62 -3.44 -25.64 2.14
CA ASP A 62 -4.50 -26.07 1.22
C ASP A 62 -4.89 -24.96 0.22
N ALA A 63 -4.28 -23.78 0.30
CA ALA A 63 -4.59 -22.67 -0.60
C ALA A 63 -4.02 -22.90 -1.99
N SER A 64 -4.84 -22.73 -3.02
CA SER A 64 -4.40 -22.73 -4.42
C SER A 64 -3.93 -21.36 -4.90
N ARG A 65 -4.39 -20.30 -4.24
CA ARG A 65 -4.06 -18.88 -4.47
C ARG A 65 -4.31 -18.09 -3.19
N ALA A 66 -3.75 -16.89 -3.09
CA ALA A 66 -4.11 -15.91 -2.09
C ALA A 66 -4.64 -14.63 -2.76
N ILE A 67 -5.55 -13.93 -2.09
CA ILE A 67 -5.99 -12.59 -2.49
C ILE A 67 -5.62 -11.63 -1.36
N ILE A 68 -5.03 -10.50 -1.73
CA ILE A 68 -4.68 -9.42 -0.81
C ILE A 68 -5.43 -8.17 -1.28
N GLN A 69 -6.18 -7.55 -0.38
CA GLN A 69 -6.86 -6.28 -0.61
C GLN A 69 -6.38 -5.28 0.42
N PHE A 70 -6.23 -4.03 0.03
CA PHE A 70 -5.84 -2.94 0.93
C PHE A 70 -6.13 -1.60 0.27
N ASP A 71 -6.23 -0.57 1.09
CA ASP A 71 -6.30 0.81 0.63
C ASP A 71 -4.93 1.47 0.70
N VAL A 72 -4.60 2.25 -0.32
CA VAL A 72 -3.50 3.21 -0.32
C VAL A 72 -4.08 4.60 -0.18
N TYR A 73 -3.62 5.33 0.82
CA TYR A 73 -3.87 6.75 0.98
C TYR A 73 -2.75 7.50 0.27
N GLN A 74 -3.11 8.19 -0.80
CA GLN A 74 -2.26 9.16 -1.48
C GLN A 74 -2.54 10.53 -0.85
N ILE A 75 -1.62 11.00 -0.02
CA ILE A 75 -1.82 12.17 0.84
C ILE A 75 -1.05 13.36 0.27
N ASP A 76 -1.70 14.52 0.25
CA ASP A 76 -1.19 15.79 -0.23
C ASP A 76 -0.86 15.78 -1.75
N SER A 77 0.28 16.35 -2.17
CA SER A 77 0.59 16.62 -3.58
C SER A 77 1.59 15.66 -4.19
N TRP A 78 1.17 14.47 -4.63
CA TRP A 78 2.05 13.64 -5.47
C TRP A 78 1.97 14.11 -6.92
N ASP A 79 2.79 15.08 -7.27
CA ASP A 79 2.80 15.72 -8.58
C ASP A 79 3.95 15.24 -9.48
N GLY A 80 4.66 14.21 -9.03
CA GLY A 80 5.97 13.75 -9.48
C GLY A 80 6.17 13.30 -10.93
N ASN A 81 5.23 13.54 -11.84
CA ASN A 81 5.42 13.34 -13.27
C ASN A 81 5.33 14.64 -14.09
N ARG A 82 5.40 15.82 -13.45
CA ARG A 82 5.45 17.10 -14.16
C ARG A 82 6.88 17.45 -14.60
N GLN A 83 7.02 17.95 -15.83
CA GLN A 83 8.26 18.59 -16.31
C GLN A 83 8.61 19.74 -15.34
N GLY A 84 9.70 19.61 -14.58
CA GLY A 84 10.09 20.61 -13.58
C GLY A 84 10.95 20.10 -12.42
N GLY A 85 11.09 18.79 -12.23
CA GLY A 85 11.97 18.21 -11.21
C GLY A 85 11.29 17.85 -9.88
N TYR A 86 9.96 17.87 -9.84
CA TYR A 86 9.17 17.26 -8.77
C TYR A 86 8.91 15.80 -9.18
N GLY A 87 9.25 14.84 -8.32
CA GLY A 87 9.15 13.40 -8.57
C GLY A 87 10.41 12.68 -9.11
N PRO A 88 10.31 11.36 -9.40
CA PRO A 88 9.07 10.57 -9.49
C PRO A 88 8.47 10.21 -8.13
N ASP A 89 7.14 10.35 -8.03
CA ASP A 89 6.38 9.85 -6.88
C ASP A 89 5.74 8.51 -7.21
N TYR A 90 5.97 7.52 -6.36
CA TYR A 90 5.37 6.21 -6.53
C TYR A 90 5.14 5.47 -5.23
N PHE A 91 4.16 4.58 -5.28
CA PHE A 91 3.97 3.50 -4.32
C PHE A 91 4.34 2.19 -5.00
N GLU A 92 4.92 1.29 -4.22
CA GLU A 92 5.29 -0.04 -4.66
C GLU A 92 4.93 -1.07 -3.59
N LEU A 93 4.30 -2.16 -4.03
CA LEU A 93 4.11 -3.35 -3.22
C LEU A 93 5.22 -4.35 -3.55
N ARG A 94 5.85 -4.90 -2.52
CA ARG A 94 6.76 -6.05 -2.66
C ARG A 94 6.19 -7.25 -1.93
N LEU A 95 6.27 -8.40 -2.58
CA LEU A 95 5.88 -9.69 -2.04
C LEU A 95 7.15 -10.52 -1.86
N SER A 96 7.56 -10.86 -0.63
CA SER A 96 8.70 -11.75 -0.35
C SER A 96 9.93 -11.52 -1.26
N SER A 97 10.37 -10.25 -1.42
CA SER A 97 11.43 -9.75 -2.34
C SER A 97 11.10 -9.59 -3.83
N PHE A 98 9.97 -10.11 -4.30
CA PHE A 98 9.45 -9.84 -5.64
C PHE A 98 8.75 -8.48 -5.67
N VAL A 99 9.23 -7.56 -6.50
CA VAL A 99 8.57 -6.28 -6.73
C VAL A 99 7.31 -6.48 -7.56
N VAL A 100 6.15 -6.25 -6.98
CA VAL A 100 4.86 -6.15 -7.67
C VAL A 100 4.75 -4.74 -8.23
N ALA A 101 5.49 -4.57 -9.32
CA ALA A 101 5.26 -3.71 -10.48
C ALA A 101 5.83 -2.28 -10.59
N ASP A 102 6.70 -2.16 -11.59
CA ASP A 102 7.04 -0.98 -12.40
C ASP A 102 5.79 -0.29 -13.03
N SER A 103 4.66 -1.00 -13.16
CA SER A 103 3.37 -0.43 -13.61
C SER A 103 2.62 0.36 -12.53
N PHE A 104 2.84 0.10 -11.22
CA PHE A 104 2.33 0.99 -10.15
C PHE A 104 3.01 2.36 -10.22
N ARG A 105 4.33 2.35 -10.45
CA ARG A 105 5.18 3.55 -10.50
C ARG A 105 4.78 4.52 -11.61
N ARG A 106 4.39 3.99 -12.79
CA ARG A 106 3.94 4.81 -13.92
C ARG A 106 2.55 5.43 -13.73
N PHE A 107 1.72 4.86 -12.85
CA PHE A 107 0.30 5.19 -12.78
C PHE A 107 -0.02 6.30 -11.77
N LEU A 108 0.72 6.42 -10.67
CA LEU A 108 0.39 7.34 -9.57
C LEU A 108 0.69 8.81 -9.86
N GLY A 109 1.74 9.12 -10.63
CA GLY A 109 2.03 10.51 -11.01
C GLY A 109 1.16 11.05 -12.16
N LEU A 110 0.26 10.25 -12.77
CA LEU A 110 -0.57 10.66 -13.91
C LEU A 110 -2.08 10.72 -13.61
N MET A 111 -2.52 10.55 -12.36
CA MET A 111 -3.95 10.44 -12.06
C MET A 111 -4.73 11.72 -12.37
N THR A 112 -5.29 11.76 -13.58
CA THR A 112 -6.52 12.47 -13.88
C THR A 112 -7.70 11.72 -13.25
N PRO A 113 -8.81 12.39 -12.89
CA PRO A 113 -9.93 11.79 -12.16
C PRO A 113 -10.75 10.72 -12.94
N SER A 114 -10.26 10.25 -14.10
CA SER A 114 -11.03 9.43 -15.03
C SER A 114 -10.24 8.18 -15.46
N PHE A 115 -10.57 7.05 -14.83
CA PHE A 115 -10.15 5.66 -15.15
C PHE A 115 -8.67 5.31 -14.84
N ASP A 116 -8.33 4.09 -14.37
CA ASP A 116 -8.57 2.80 -15.03
C ASP A 116 -8.61 1.61 -14.03
N SER A 117 -9.69 0.84 -14.04
CA SER A 117 -9.71 -0.51 -13.47
C SER A 117 -8.96 -1.44 -14.44
N GLY A 118 -7.65 -1.55 -14.28
CA GLY A 118 -6.81 -2.40 -15.13
C GLY A 118 -6.43 -3.69 -14.42
N LEU A 119 -6.69 -4.84 -15.05
CA LEU A 119 -5.99 -6.07 -14.69
C LEU A 119 -4.58 -5.97 -15.26
N SER A 120 -3.57 -5.90 -14.40
CA SER A 120 -2.19 -5.99 -14.83
C SER A 120 -1.59 -7.29 -14.32
N VAL A 121 -0.76 -7.90 -15.15
CA VAL A 121 -0.15 -9.20 -14.89
C VAL A 121 1.36 -9.02 -14.94
N GLN A 122 2.04 -9.35 -13.84
CA GLN A 122 3.50 -9.42 -13.80
C GLN A 122 3.92 -10.84 -13.40
N GLY A 123 4.38 -11.60 -14.38
CA GLY A 123 4.51 -13.06 -14.21
C GLY A 123 3.13 -13.69 -14.03
N ASP A 124 2.92 -14.42 -12.95
CA ASP A 124 1.63 -15.06 -12.61
C ASP A 124 0.82 -14.28 -11.56
N ILE A 125 1.31 -13.11 -11.13
CA ILE A 125 0.60 -12.23 -10.20
C ILE A 125 -0.33 -11.32 -10.99
N GLU A 126 -1.60 -11.34 -10.63
CA GLU A 126 -2.62 -10.47 -11.20
C GLU A 126 -3.00 -9.40 -10.18
N TRP A 127 -3.16 -8.15 -10.61
CA TRP A 127 -3.65 -7.11 -9.71
C TRP A 127 -4.61 -6.14 -10.41
N SER A 128 -5.46 -5.50 -9.62
CA SER A 128 -6.32 -4.41 -10.03
C SER A 128 -6.40 -3.33 -8.95
N MET A 129 -6.82 -2.14 -9.35
CA MET A 129 -7.06 -1.03 -8.44
C MET A 129 -8.33 -0.27 -8.81
N MET A 130 -8.88 0.45 -7.85
CA MET A 130 -10.02 1.34 -8.03
C MET A 130 -9.89 2.53 -7.09
N THR A 131 -10.17 3.74 -7.57
CA THR A 131 -10.24 4.91 -6.71
C THR A 131 -11.56 4.90 -5.94
N SER A 132 -11.53 5.17 -4.65
CA SER A 132 -12.74 5.20 -3.80
C SER A 132 -13.53 6.52 -3.93
N GLY A 133 -13.43 7.18 -5.10
CA GLY A 133 -14.09 8.45 -5.42
C GLY A 133 -13.17 9.45 -6.11
N THR A 134 -13.55 10.73 -6.01
CA THR A 134 -12.74 11.88 -6.45
C THR A 134 -11.76 12.29 -5.35
N ARG A 135 -10.70 13.03 -5.72
CA ARG A 135 -9.80 13.63 -4.74
C ARG A 135 -10.56 14.61 -3.82
N ARG A 136 -10.20 14.66 -2.53
CA ARG A 136 -10.83 15.52 -1.50
C ARG A 136 -9.80 15.94 -0.45
N HIS A 137 -10.05 17.02 0.27
CA HIS A 137 -9.22 17.40 1.42
C HIS A 137 -9.50 16.47 2.61
N LEU A 138 -8.73 15.39 2.70
CA LEU A 138 -8.76 14.40 3.78
C LEU A 138 -7.54 14.51 4.68
N GLY A 139 -6.40 14.89 4.14
CA GLY A 139 -5.10 14.85 4.78
C GLY A 139 -4.77 16.10 5.59
N PHE A 140 -3.48 16.41 5.61
CA PHE A 140 -2.88 17.31 6.59
C PHE A 140 -2.64 18.70 6.00
N ASN A 141 -2.56 18.81 4.68
CA ASN A 141 -2.36 20.06 3.98
C ASN A 141 -3.67 20.57 3.32
N PRO A 142 -4.21 21.74 3.74
CA PRO A 142 -5.46 22.26 3.17
C PRO A 142 -5.32 22.75 1.72
N LEU A 143 -4.10 22.85 1.19
CA LEU A 143 -3.86 23.28 -0.19
C LEU A 143 -4.00 22.13 -1.19
N TYR A 144 -3.91 20.88 -0.73
CA TYR A 144 -3.86 19.71 -1.60
C TYR A 144 -5.00 18.75 -1.30
N THR A 145 -5.37 17.99 -2.33
CA THR A 145 -6.44 16.99 -2.23
C THR A 145 -5.84 15.60 -2.29
N ASP A 146 -6.36 14.73 -1.47
CA ASP A 146 -5.91 13.36 -1.25
C ASP A 146 -6.78 12.38 -2.03
N LEU A 147 -6.29 11.15 -2.19
CA LEU A 147 -7.03 10.08 -2.83
C LEU A 147 -6.88 8.77 -2.06
N ILE A 148 -7.97 7.99 -2.01
CA ILE A 148 -7.97 6.61 -1.52
C ILE A 148 -8.06 5.69 -2.72
N ILE A 149 -7.16 4.72 -2.79
CA ILE A 149 -7.07 3.75 -3.88
C ILE A 149 -7.11 2.35 -3.29
N THR A 150 -8.15 1.58 -3.61
CA THR A 150 -8.26 0.18 -3.19
C THR A 150 -7.53 -0.71 -4.19
N PHE A 151 -6.57 -1.49 -3.72
CA PHE A 151 -5.88 -2.52 -4.48
C PHE A 151 -6.45 -3.91 -4.21
N ARG A 152 -6.39 -4.76 -5.23
CA ARG A 152 -6.65 -6.20 -5.13
C ARG A 152 -5.57 -6.95 -5.88
N VAL A 153 -4.82 -7.79 -5.19
CA VAL A 153 -3.71 -8.58 -5.73
C VAL A 153 -4.02 -10.06 -5.56
N LEU A 154 -3.99 -10.82 -6.65
CA LEU A 154 -4.09 -12.27 -6.68
C LEU A 154 -2.69 -12.87 -6.78
N ILE A 155 -2.33 -13.68 -5.80
CA ILE A 155 -1.03 -14.33 -5.70
C ILE A 155 -1.20 -15.82 -5.98
N PRO A 156 -0.48 -16.39 -6.96
CA PRO A 156 -0.54 -17.81 -7.26
C PRO A 156 0.17 -18.65 -6.19
N LEU A 157 -0.24 -19.92 -6.02
CA LEU A 157 0.43 -20.85 -5.09
C LEU A 157 1.93 -20.97 -5.34
N SER A 158 2.39 -20.89 -6.60
CA SER A 158 3.83 -20.93 -6.93
C SER A 158 4.68 -19.92 -6.15
N PHE A 159 4.06 -18.83 -5.68
CA PHE A 159 4.73 -17.79 -4.92
C PHE A 159 5.01 -18.17 -3.45
N PHE A 160 4.19 -19.05 -2.86
CA PHE A 160 4.25 -19.39 -1.45
C PHE A 160 4.21 -20.90 -1.18
N ALA A 161 4.31 -21.76 -2.21
CA ALA A 161 4.19 -23.21 -2.08
C ALA A 161 5.22 -23.85 -1.13
N ASN A 162 6.42 -23.26 -1.03
CA ASN A 162 7.53 -23.85 -0.25
C ASN A 162 7.55 -23.39 1.20
N THR A 163 7.11 -22.16 1.46
CA THR A 163 7.21 -21.52 2.78
C THR A 163 5.86 -21.36 3.46
N PHE A 164 4.77 -21.40 2.68
CA PHE A 164 3.43 -20.98 3.08
C PHE A 164 3.44 -19.58 3.71
N GLN A 165 4.32 -18.71 3.22
CA GLN A 165 4.51 -17.36 3.73
C GLN A 165 4.50 -16.36 2.59
N VAL A 166 3.78 -15.27 2.81
CA VAL A 166 3.84 -14.07 1.97
C VAL A 166 4.22 -12.90 2.86
N ASN A 167 5.38 -12.29 2.58
CA ASN A 167 5.77 -11.03 3.18
C ASN A 167 5.23 -9.88 2.34
N LEU A 168 4.47 -8.98 2.96
CA LEU A 168 4.06 -7.71 2.36
C LEU A 168 5.03 -6.63 2.80
N GLU A 169 5.56 -5.87 1.86
CA GLU A 169 6.34 -4.66 2.10
C GLU A 169 5.81 -3.53 1.22
N PHE A 170 5.61 -2.34 1.80
CA PHE A 170 5.02 -1.19 1.13
C PHE A 170 6.03 -0.05 1.05
N ASP A 171 6.53 0.25 -0.15
CA ASP A 171 7.48 1.34 -0.38
C ASP A 171 6.75 2.58 -0.90
N PHE A 172 7.05 3.72 -0.30
CA PHE A 172 6.55 5.03 -0.68
C PHE A 172 7.75 5.89 -1.05
N ALA A 173 7.89 6.16 -2.34
CA ALA A 173 8.93 7.03 -2.85
C ALA A 173 8.32 8.37 -3.22
N THR A 174 8.43 9.32 -2.31
CA THR A 174 8.09 10.72 -2.55
C THR A 174 9.36 11.56 -2.51
N THR A 175 9.38 12.70 -3.20
CA THR A 175 10.60 13.51 -3.31
C THR A 175 10.67 14.63 -2.29
N SER A 176 9.55 15.02 -1.69
CA SER A 176 9.46 16.07 -0.69
C SER A 176 9.39 15.55 0.76
N GLY A 177 9.11 16.43 1.71
CA GLY A 177 8.92 16.05 3.12
C GLY A 177 7.51 15.52 3.36
N LEU A 178 7.27 14.90 4.52
CA LEU A 178 5.96 14.31 4.84
C LEU A 178 4.81 15.31 4.67
N GLU A 179 5.01 16.59 5.00
CA GLU A 179 4.01 17.67 4.91
C GLU A 179 3.54 18.04 3.49
N ASP A 180 4.23 17.53 2.47
CA ASP A 180 3.99 17.88 1.08
C ASP A 180 3.66 16.63 0.25
N GLU A 181 4.33 15.50 0.52
CA GLU A 181 4.02 14.21 -0.11
C GLU A 181 4.17 13.06 0.88
N SER A 182 3.05 12.40 1.18
CA SER A 182 3.07 11.19 2.00
C SER A 182 2.01 10.18 1.60
N GLY A 183 2.09 8.99 2.15
CA GLY A 183 1.06 7.99 1.99
C GLY A 183 0.89 7.09 3.20
N GLY A 184 -0.13 6.26 3.12
CA GLY A 184 -0.47 5.31 4.16
C GLY A 184 -1.20 4.10 3.59
N ILE A 185 -1.28 3.05 4.39
CA ILE A 185 -1.99 1.82 4.07
C ILE A 185 -3.06 1.57 5.13
N ASP A 186 -4.23 1.13 4.68
CA ASP A 186 -5.32 0.76 5.57
C ASP A 186 -6.12 -0.43 5.01
N ASN A 187 -7.06 -0.94 5.80
CA ASN A 187 -8.06 -1.96 5.42
C ASN A 187 -7.45 -3.19 4.73
N ILE A 188 -6.31 -3.67 5.23
CA ILE A 188 -5.65 -4.84 4.67
C ILE A 188 -6.50 -6.07 4.98
N GLN A 189 -6.76 -6.88 3.96
CA GLN A 189 -7.47 -8.15 4.07
C GLN A 189 -6.74 -9.21 3.24
N ILE A 190 -6.57 -10.38 3.83
CA ILE A 190 -5.93 -11.52 3.17
C ILE A 190 -6.90 -12.69 3.14
N PHE A 191 -7.03 -13.31 1.97
CA PHE A 191 -7.89 -14.45 1.75
C PHE A 191 -7.12 -15.62 1.14
N ASN A 192 -7.38 -16.82 1.64
CA ASN A 192 -6.99 -18.06 0.96
C ASN A 192 -8.08 -18.49 -0.03
N CYS A 193 -7.67 -18.87 -1.25
CA CYS A 193 -8.52 -19.51 -2.24
C CYS A 193 -8.31 -21.02 -2.19
N ILE A 194 -9.18 -21.73 -1.49
CA ILE A 194 -9.13 -23.20 -1.37
C ILE A 194 -10.01 -23.79 -2.48
N PRO A 195 -9.50 -24.66 -3.35
CA PRO A 195 -10.33 -25.36 -4.33
C PRO A 195 -11.41 -26.19 -3.62
N SER A 196 -12.61 -26.21 -4.20
CA SER A 196 -13.69 -27.11 -3.76
C SER A 196 -13.36 -28.57 -4.02
#